data_AF-A0A7T4T9S9-F1
#
_entry.id   AF-A0A7T4T9S9-F1
#
_cell.length_a   1.000
_cell.length_b   1.000
_cell.length_c   1.000
_cell.angle_alpha   90.00
_cell.angle_beta   90.00
_cell.angle_gamma   90.00
#
_symmetry.space_group_name_H-M   'P 1'
#
loop_
_entity.id
_entity.type
_entity.pdbx_description
1 polymer ?
#
loop_
_entity_poly.entity_id
_entity_poly.type
_entity_poly.pdbx_seq_one_letter_code
_entity_poly.pdbx_strand_id
1 'polypeptide(L)'
;MPQPFSLRSSTIVRQARRLWRQYGIFWLGAIAVGLIAVLYARLIDWGYAEFRTLQQRHVWAPLLVTPAIAALAVWLTRTFFRGAEGSGIPQVIATLHAKPGPYGERLLSWRILFGKIAVSFLGILGGFTIGREGPTVQVGAALMFNLRRLYPRSNAQIERQLVLAGAAAGLSAAFNTPLAGIVFAIEELTRSFESRASGVLITAIIIAGVVALGLNGNYTYFGTIQIGVHFPDLLALAVLLTAVVTGIAGGAFGWLLLNTARWIPAPLRQLHGERPVVFAALCGFTIALVGLISGGTTFGSGYAEARGLLDGHEHLSVFYPFLKMIAMIGSYLPGIPGGIFAPSLSIGAGFGNLLHMVFDSMQLPMLIALAMVGYLAAVTQSPITSFVIVMEMIDGHALVISLMATALIASRVSRLFAPPLYESLAQRYRVPVAQASVAAESPASATPEVPDVPEVLDVPEASASEPAAQPADGESPAEDGGVRPRQ
;
A
#
# COMPACT_ATOMS: atom_id res chain seq x y z
N MET A 1 -49.00 28.22 -39.20
CA MET A 1 -47.55 28.40 -38.98
C MET A 1 -47.21 28.11 -37.52
N PRO A 2 -46.02 27.54 -37.23
CA PRO A 2 -45.88 26.43 -36.28
C PRO A 2 -45.64 26.85 -34.82
N GLN A 3 -46.03 25.94 -33.93
CA GLN A 3 -45.75 25.90 -32.49
C GLN A 3 -44.24 26.11 -32.18
N PRO A 4 -43.89 26.85 -31.11
CA PRO A 4 -42.49 27.10 -30.79
C PRO A 4 -41.78 25.83 -30.31
N PHE A 5 -40.79 25.38 -31.07
CA PHE A 5 -39.89 24.25 -30.80
C PHE A 5 -38.91 24.48 -29.62
N SER A 6 -39.29 25.22 -28.57
CA SER A 6 -38.34 25.66 -27.53
C SER A 6 -38.17 24.69 -26.34
N LEU A 7 -39.00 23.65 -26.20
CA LEU A 7 -38.95 22.75 -25.04
C LEU A 7 -37.97 21.57 -25.18
N ARG A 8 -37.64 21.14 -26.41
CA ARG A 8 -36.72 19.99 -26.66
C ARG A 8 -35.25 20.30 -26.39
N SER A 9 -34.80 21.54 -26.56
CA SER A 9 -33.39 21.89 -26.30
C SER A 9 -33.07 21.84 -24.80
N SER A 10 -34.04 22.19 -23.94
CA SER A 10 -33.86 22.24 -22.49
C SER A 10 -33.66 20.86 -21.85
N THR A 11 -34.36 19.84 -22.34
CA THR A 11 -34.24 18.44 -21.86
C THR A 11 -32.96 17.79 -22.35
N ILE A 12 -32.59 18.02 -23.62
CA ILE A 12 -31.31 17.55 -24.19
C ILE A 12 -30.12 18.17 -23.44
N VAL A 13 -30.15 19.49 -23.17
CA VAL A 13 -29.09 20.16 -22.42
C VAL A 13 -29.01 19.66 -20.98
N ARG A 14 -30.14 19.39 -20.31
CA ARG A 14 -30.16 18.78 -18.96
C ARG A 14 -29.63 17.35 -18.98
N GLN A 15 -30.01 16.54 -19.96
CA GLN A 15 -29.55 15.17 -20.11
C GLN A 15 -28.06 15.10 -20.45
N ALA A 16 -27.58 15.96 -21.35
CA ALA A 16 -26.17 16.11 -21.68
C ALA A 16 -25.35 16.58 -20.47
N ARG A 17 -25.83 17.57 -19.69
CA ARG A 17 -25.18 17.98 -18.44
C ARG A 17 -25.15 16.86 -17.40
N ARG A 18 -26.21 16.04 -17.31
CA ARG A 18 -26.27 14.88 -16.41
C ARG A 18 -25.25 13.82 -16.82
N LEU A 19 -25.19 13.46 -18.10
CA LEU A 19 -24.22 12.50 -18.64
C LEU A 19 -22.79 13.01 -18.51
N TRP A 20 -22.54 14.29 -18.79
CA TRP A 20 -21.24 14.92 -18.61
C TRP A 20 -20.76 14.86 -17.15
N ARG A 21 -21.66 15.12 -16.20
CA ARG A 21 -21.32 14.99 -14.77
C ARG A 21 -21.10 13.54 -14.36
N GLN A 22 -21.89 12.61 -14.89
CA GLN A 22 -21.81 11.21 -14.50
C GLN A 22 -20.61 10.48 -15.12
N TYR A 23 -20.24 10.80 -16.36
CA TYR A 23 -19.19 10.09 -17.13
C TYR A 23 -18.06 11.04 -17.55
N GLY A 24 -18.37 12.23 -18.06
CA GLY A 24 -17.39 13.16 -18.61
C GLY A 24 -16.31 13.61 -17.62
N ILE A 25 -16.70 13.98 -16.39
CA ILE A 25 -15.74 14.38 -15.34
C ILE A 25 -14.85 13.19 -14.94
N PHE A 26 -15.40 11.98 -14.84
CA PHE A 26 -14.64 10.76 -14.54
C PHE A 26 -13.62 10.44 -15.64
N TRP A 27 -14.03 10.50 -16.91
CA TRP A 27 -13.14 10.20 -18.03
C TRP A 27 -12.06 11.27 -18.21
N LEU A 28 -12.40 12.56 -18.10
CA LEU A 28 -11.43 13.64 -18.15
C LEU A 28 -10.42 13.52 -17.00
N GLY A 29 -10.91 13.20 -15.79
CA GLY A 29 -10.05 12.89 -14.66
C GLY A 29 -9.13 11.71 -14.93
N ALA A 30 -9.63 10.64 -15.56
CA ALA A 30 -8.83 9.44 -15.85
C ALA A 30 -7.72 9.73 -16.86
N ILE A 31 -8.02 10.52 -17.89
CA ILE A 31 -7.01 11.00 -18.85
C ILE A 31 -5.94 11.81 -18.12
N ALA A 32 -6.35 12.72 -17.23
CA ALA A 32 -5.41 13.52 -16.45
C ALA A 32 -4.55 12.66 -15.50
N VAL A 33 -5.14 11.63 -14.85
CA VAL A 33 -4.38 10.67 -14.03
C VAL A 33 -3.35 9.93 -14.88
N GLY A 34 -3.75 9.41 -16.05
CA GLY A 34 -2.85 8.72 -16.98
C GLY A 34 -1.69 9.61 -17.43
N LEU A 35 -1.97 10.86 -17.83
CA LEU A 35 -0.95 11.82 -18.25
C LEU A 35 0.02 12.16 -17.10
N ILE A 36 -0.50 12.45 -15.91
CA ILE A 36 0.34 12.75 -14.74
C ILE A 36 1.19 11.53 -14.36
N ALA A 37 0.64 10.31 -14.41
CA ALA A 37 1.38 9.09 -14.14
C ALA A 37 2.56 8.90 -15.11
N VAL A 38 2.36 9.16 -16.41
CA VAL A 38 3.42 9.08 -17.43
C VAL A 38 4.48 10.16 -17.23
N LEU A 39 4.07 11.41 -17.01
CA LEU A 39 5.02 12.50 -16.76
C LEU A 39 5.83 12.26 -15.49
N TYR A 40 5.18 11.78 -14.44
CA TYR A 40 5.84 11.41 -13.20
C TYR A 40 6.78 10.22 -13.38
N ALA A 41 6.42 9.22 -14.21
CA ALA A 41 7.32 8.13 -14.57
C ALA A 41 8.61 8.65 -15.20
N ARG A 42 8.50 9.47 -16.25
CA ARG A 42 9.66 10.05 -16.94
C ARG A 42 10.52 10.92 -16.03
N LEU A 43 9.88 11.65 -15.12
CA LEU A 43 10.58 12.46 -14.12
C LEU A 43 11.41 11.57 -13.17
N ILE A 44 10.83 10.47 -12.69
CA ILE A 44 11.52 9.51 -11.81
C ILE A 44 12.65 8.80 -12.55
N ASP A 45 12.42 8.35 -13.78
CA ASP A 45 13.45 7.68 -14.59
C ASP A 45 14.63 8.61 -14.88
N TRP A 46 14.34 9.88 -15.21
CA TRP A 46 15.38 10.90 -15.36
C TRP A 46 16.16 11.13 -14.06
N GLY A 47 15.47 11.30 -12.92
CA GLY A 47 16.14 11.49 -11.63
C GLY A 47 17.03 10.30 -11.24
N TYR A 48 16.61 9.08 -11.55
CA TYR A 48 17.41 7.89 -11.30
C TYR A 48 18.65 7.84 -12.20
N ALA A 49 18.52 8.22 -13.47
CA ALA A 49 19.64 8.31 -14.40
C ALA A 49 20.70 9.33 -13.94
N GLU A 50 20.27 10.48 -13.43
CA GLU A 50 21.18 11.49 -12.85
C GLU A 50 21.92 10.95 -11.61
N PHE A 51 21.19 10.29 -10.69
CA PHE A 51 21.82 9.66 -9.53
C PHE A 51 22.83 8.57 -9.95
N ARG A 52 22.48 7.72 -10.93
CA ARG A 52 23.38 6.69 -11.46
C ARG A 52 24.63 7.29 -12.09
N THR A 53 24.50 8.40 -12.83
CA THR A 53 25.64 9.12 -13.41
C THR A 53 26.56 9.65 -12.32
N LEU A 54 26.00 10.24 -11.25
CA LEU A 54 26.76 10.70 -10.09
C LEU A 54 27.48 9.54 -9.40
N GLN A 55 26.79 8.41 -9.18
CA GLN A 55 27.36 7.22 -8.56
C GLN A 55 28.52 6.64 -9.39
N GLN A 56 28.37 6.57 -10.72
CA GLN A 56 29.40 6.02 -11.61
C GLN A 56 30.63 6.92 -11.67
N ARG A 57 30.46 8.25 -11.65
CA ARG A 57 31.58 9.20 -11.63
C ARG A 57 32.26 9.26 -10.27
N HIS A 58 31.48 9.18 -9.19
CA HIS A 58 31.95 9.31 -7.83
C HIS A 58 31.35 8.22 -6.95
N VAL A 59 32.02 7.08 -6.91
CA VAL A 59 31.56 5.88 -6.18
C VAL A 59 31.22 6.19 -4.72
N TRP A 60 31.96 7.09 -4.06
CA TRP A 60 31.75 7.43 -2.65
C TRP A 60 30.73 8.55 -2.40
N ALA A 61 30.28 9.27 -3.43
CA ALA A 61 29.35 10.38 -3.28
C ALA A 61 28.00 10.02 -2.60
N PRO A 62 27.41 8.82 -2.81
CA PRO A 62 26.20 8.40 -2.10
C PRO A 62 26.32 8.45 -0.57
N LEU A 63 27.52 8.26 0.01
CA LEU A 63 27.71 8.33 1.48
C LEU A 63 27.41 9.71 2.06
N LEU A 64 27.45 10.77 1.24
CA LEU A 64 27.10 12.12 1.64
C LEU A 64 25.74 12.53 1.09
N VAL A 65 25.49 12.27 -0.20
CA VAL A 65 24.30 12.72 -0.92
C VAL A 65 23.04 12.03 -0.39
N THR A 66 23.06 10.70 -0.23
CA THR A 66 21.88 9.92 0.19
C THR A 66 21.43 10.29 1.62
N PRO A 67 22.30 10.40 2.65
CA PRO A 67 21.90 10.91 3.97
C PRO A 67 21.36 12.35 3.95
N ALA A 68 22.01 13.25 3.21
CA ALA A 68 21.61 14.65 3.14
C ALA A 68 20.22 14.80 2.52
N ILE A 69 19.97 14.07 1.43
CA ILE A 69 18.67 14.03 0.77
C ILE A 69 17.62 13.37 1.68
N ALA A 70 17.99 12.38 2.50
CA ALA A 70 17.03 11.71 3.38
C ALA A 70 16.56 12.64 4.49
N ALA A 71 17.51 13.38 5.09
CA ALA A 71 17.21 14.45 6.03
C ALA A 71 16.30 15.51 5.41
N LEU A 72 16.65 16.00 4.21
CA LEU A 72 15.88 17.03 3.51
C LEU A 72 14.46 16.55 3.16
N ALA A 73 14.32 15.33 2.63
CA ALA A 73 13.04 14.75 2.25
C ALA A 73 12.09 14.62 3.46
N VAL A 74 12.60 14.12 4.59
CA VAL A 74 11.80 13.99 5.82
C VAL A 74 11.48 15.36 6.42
N TRP A 75 12.41 16.31 6.40
CA TRP A 75 12.15 17.67 6.84
C TRP A 75 11.05 18.34 6.00
N LEU A 76 11.14 18.28 4.66
CA LEU A 76 10.12 18.82 3.75
C LEU A 76 8.75 18.16 3.98
N THR A 77 8.73 16.83 4.10
CA THR A 77 7.49 16.07 4.29
C THR A 77 6.80 16.47 5.60
N ARG A 78 7.55 16.50 6.70
CA ARG A 78 6.99 16.81 8.03
C ARG A 78 6.61 18.27 8.20
N THR A 79 7.26 19.17 7.47
CA THR A 79 7.03 20.62 7.59
C THR A 79 5.90 21.10 6.68
N PHE A 80 5.91 20.69 5.41
CA PHE A 80 5.01 21.24 4.39
C PHE A 80 3.97 20.24 3.87
N PHE A 81 4.28 18.94 3.88
CA PHE A 81 3.52 17.91 3.16
C PHE A 81 3.06 16.74 4.05
N ARG A 82 2.68 17.01 5.31
CA ARG A 82 2.18 15.98 6.24
C ARG A 82 0.97 15.27 5.64
N GLY A 83 1.08 13.95 5.45
CA GLY A 83 0.14 13.13 4.67
C GLY A 83 0.75 12.55 3.38
N ALA A 84 1.91 13.03 2.93
CA ALA A 84 2.63 12.52 1.77
C ALA A 84 3.62 11.39 2.12
N GLU A 85 3.73 10.99 3.39
CA GLU A 85 4.72 10.01 3.86
C GLU A 85 4.57 8.63 3.21
N GLY A 86 5.66 7.88 3.08
CA GLY A 86 5.67 6.48 2.65
C GLY A 86 4.95 6.22 1.32
N SER A 87 4.25 5.09 1.22
CA SER A 87 3.62 4.63 -0.04
C SER A 87 2.53 5.57 -0.55
N GLY A 88 1.65 6.08 0.32
CA GLY A 88 0.45 6.83 -0.09
C GLY A 88 -0.82 5.99 -0.18
N ILE A 89 -0.68 4.68 -0.39
CA ILE A 89 -1.79 3.72 -0.36
C ILE A 89 -2.47 3.68 1.02
N PRO A 90 -1.74 3.63 2.16
CA PRO A 90 -2.37 3.70 3.48
C PRO A 90 -3.27 4.93 3.68
N GLN A 91 -2.89 6.07 3.12
CA GLN A 91 -3.66 7.31 3.20
C GLN A 91 -4.94 7.25 2.35
N VAL A 92 -4.86 6.63 1.17
CA VAL A 92 -6.04 6.36 0.33
C VAL A 92 -6.99 5.39 1.04
N ILE A 93 -6.48 4.28 1.58
CA ILE A 93 -7.27 3.30 2.36
C ILE A 93 -7.92 3.98 3.56
N ALA A 94 -7.17 4.79 4.32
CA ALA A 94 -7.70 5.49 5.47
C ALA A 94 -8.82 6.47 5.06
N THR A 95 -8.72 7.10 3.89
CA THR A 95 -9.76 7.99 3.36
C THR A 95 -11.01 7.23 2.92
N LEU A 96 -10.86 6.08 2.25
CA LEU A 96 -11.99 5.25 1.78
C LEU A 96 -12.79 4.61 2.93
N HIS A 97 -12.15 4.36 4.07
CA HIS A 97 -12.76 3.75 5.26
C HIS A 97 -13.12 4.77 6.35
N ALA A 98 -12.80 6.06 6.15
CA ALA A 98 -13.19 7.10 7.09
C ALA A 98 -14.70 7.36 7.01
N LYS A 99 -15.29 7.82 8.13
CA LYS A 99 -16.66 8.34 8.13
C LYS A 99 -16.74 9.59 7.24
N PRO A 100 -17.88 9.84 6.58
CA PRO A 100 -18.10 11.06 5.79
C PRO A 100 -17.70 12.32 6.57
N GLY A 101 -16.84 13.16 6.00
CA GLY A 101 -16.34 14.37 6.64
C GLY A 101 -15.12 14.97 5.92
N PRO A 102 -14.52 16.05 6.47
CA PRO A 102 -13.40 16.77 5.84
C PRO A 102 -12.07 15.99 5.82
N TYR A 103 -12.09 14.73 6.25
CA TYR A 103 -10.92 13.88 6.40
C TYR A 103 -10.15 13.69 5.08
N GLY A 104 -10.86 13.54 3.95
CA GLY A 104 -10.23 13.43 2.64
C GLY A 104 -9.41 14.66 2.25
N GLU A 105 -9.79 15.86 2.69
CA GLU A 105 -9.06 17.10 2.38
C GLU A 105 -7.67 17.14 3.03
N ARG A 106 -7.50 16.44 4.14
CA ARG A 106 -6.21 16.38 4.84
C ARG A 106 -5.18 15.54 4.07
N LEU A 107 -5.60 14.42 3.49
CA LEU A 107 -4.69 13.42 2.91
C LEU A 107 -4.65 13.42 1.38
N LEU A 108 -5.65 14.00 0.72
CA LEU A 108 -5.82 13.99 -0.73
C LEU A 108 -5.96 15.41 -1.31
N SER A 109 -5.32 16.41 -0.71
CA SER A 109 -5.31 17.79 -1.25
C SER A 109 -4.31 17.98 -2.38
N TRP A 110 -4.46 19.08 -3.14
CA TRP A 110 -3.47 19.52 -4.12
C TRP A 110 -2.06 19.66 -3.53
N ARG A 111 -1.95 20.14 -2.28
CA ARG A 111 -0.67 20.24 -1.57
C ARG A 111 0.01 18.88 -1.42
N ILE A 112 -0.76 17.84 -1.08
CA ILE A 112 -0.23 16.47 -0.96
C ILE A 112 0.13 15.92 -2.33
N LEU A 113 -0.67 16.18 -3.37
CA LEU A 113 -0.35 15.76 -4.73
C LEU A 113 1.01 16.29 -5.18
N PHE A 114 1.24 17.60 -5.10
CA PHE A 114 2.51 18.21 -5.50
C PHE A 114 3.67 17.79 -4.59
N GLY A 115 3.43 17.76 -3.27
CA GLY A 115 4.43 17.31 -2.29
C GLY A 115 4.86 15.87 -2.51
N LYS A 116 3.93 14.98 -2.85
CA LYS A 116 4.20 13.57 -3.12
C LYS A 116 5.16 13.43 -4.29
N ILE A 117 4.87 14.10 -5.41
CA ILE A 117 5.70 14.09 -6.62
C ILE A 117 7.08 14.69 -6.35
N ALA A 118 7.14 15.86 -5.71
CA ALA A 118 8.40 16.57 -5.50
C ALA A 118 9.35 15.82 -4.55
N VAL A 119 8.83 15.31 -3.43
CA VAL A 119 9.67 14.66 -2.43
C VAL A 119 10.03 13.23 -2.83
N SER A 120 9.15 12.49 -3.53
CA SER A 120 9.53 11.18 -4.07
C SER A 120 10.60 11.30 -5.16
N PHE A 121 10.49 12.31 -6.02
CA PHE A 121 11.51 12.63 -7.01
C PHE A 121 12.85 12.98 -6.34
N LEU A 122 12.83 13.82 -5.31
CA LEU A 122 14.00 14.10 -4.49
C LEU A 122 14.59 12.81 -3.88
N GLY A 123 13.75 11.89 -3.41
CA GLY A 123 14.21 10.60 -2.89
C GLY A 123 14.94 9.74 -3.92
N ILE A 124 14.46 9.73 -5.17
CA ILE A 124 15.12 9.04 -6.28
C ILE A 124 16.45 9.72 -6.66
N LEU A 125 16.53 11.05 -6.63
CA LEU A 125 17.80 11.78 -6.78
C LEU A 125 18.80 11.44 -5.67
N GLY A 126 18.34 10.99 -4.51
CA GLY A 126 19.17 10.45 -3.43
C GLY A 126 19.48 8.97 -3.54
N GLY A 127 18.98 8.29 -4.57
CA GLY A 127 19.20 6.87 -4.81
C GLY A 127 18.31 5.94 -3.98
N PHE A 128 17.29 6.44 -3.28
CA PHE A 128 16.52 5.61 -2.36
C PHE A 128 15.87 4.41 -3.06
N THR A 129 15.79 3.32 -2.31
CA THR A 129 15.10 2.11 -2.75
C THR A 129 13.59 2.29 -2.60
N ILE A 130 12.99 3.01 -3.56
CA ILE A 130 11.56 3.32 -3.60
C ILE A 130 11.00 3.14 -5.01
N GLY A 131 9.71 2.81 -5.09
CA GLY A 131 8.93 2.74 -6.32
C GLY A 131 8.05 3.98 -6.55
N ARG A 132 7.60 4.18 -7.78
CA ARG A 132 6.71 5.30 -8.14
C ARG A 132 5.23 4.97 -7.99
N GLU A 133 4.88 3.71 -7.85
CA GLU A 133 3.52 3.15 -7.99
C GLU A 133 2.60 3.61 -6.86
N GLY A 134 3.07 3.50 -5.61
CA GLY A 134 2.34 4.01 -4.44
C GLY A 134 2.06 5.52 -4.55
N PRO A 135 3.08 6.36 -4.83
CA PRO A 135 2.89 7.77 -5.14
C PRO A 135 1.87 8.01 -6.25
N THR A 136 1.92 7.27 -7.37
CA THR A 136 0.94 7.42 -8.46
C THR A 136 -0.49 7.09 -8.02
N VAL A 137 -0.68 6.09 -7.14
CA VAL A 137 -1.99 5.77 -6.55
C VAL A 137 -2.51 6.95 -5.72
N GLN A 138 -1.69 7.53 -4.83
CA GLN A 138 -2.12 8.67 -4.01
C GLN A 138 -2.34 9.94 -4.84
N VAL A 139 -1.48 10.20 -5.82
CA VAL A 139 -1.60 11.33 -6.76
C VAL A 139 -2.88 11.20 -7.57
N GLY A 140 -3.18 10.03 -8.11
CA GLY A 140 -4.41 9.77 -8.86
C GLY A 140 -5.66 9.94 -7.98
N ALA A 141 -5.63 9.39 -6.77
CA ALA A 141 -6.68 9.56 -5.78
C ALA A 141 -6.90 11.04 -5.41
N ALA A 142 -5.82 11.80 -5.19
CA ALA A 142 -5.88 13.22 -4.86
C ALA A 142 -6.41 14.06 -6.02
N LEU A 143 -6.00 13.77 -7.25
CA LEU A 143 -6.51 14.45 -8.44
C LEU A 143 -8.03 14.28 -8.57
N MET A 144 -8.49 13.04 -8.55
CA MET A 144 -9.91 12.72 -8.66
C MET A 144 -10.72 13.25 -7.47
N PHE A 145 -10.18 13.14 -6.26
CA PHE A 145 -10.82 13.70 -5.08
C PHE A 145 -11.04 15.20 -5.23
N ASN A 146 -10.08 15.97 -5.74
CA ASN A 146 -10.25 17.42 -5.93
C ASN A 146 -11.16 17.79 -7.11
N LEU A 147 -11.31 16.91 -8.10
CA LEU A 147 -12.32 17.06 -9.17
C LEU A 147 -13.77 16.99 -8.64
N ARG A 148 -14.00 16.53 -7.39
CA ARG A 148 -15.30 16.59 -6.72
C ARG A 148 -15.91 18.00 -6.71
N ARG A 149 -15.07 19.04 -6.71
CA ARG A 149 -15.49 20.46 -6.72
C ARG A 149 -16.22 20.85 -8.00
N LEU A 150 -16.09 20.07 -9.07
CA LEU A 150 -16.84 20.25 -10.31
C LEU A 150 -18.27 19.70 -10.23
N TYR A 151 -18.61 18.96 -9.17
CA TYR A 151 -19.95 18.49 -8.89
C TYR A 151 -20.70 19.49 -8.00
N PRO A 152 -21.86 20.02 -8.41
CA PRO A 152 -22.59 21.00 -7.60
C PRO A 152 -23.15 20.45 -6.28
N ARG A 153 -23.28 19.13 -6.16
CA ARG A 153 -23.63 18.44 -4.91
C ARG A 153 -22.78 17.17 -4.79
N SER A 154 -21.50 17.36 -4.46
CA SER A 154 -20.63 16.25 -4.05
C SER A 154 -21.21 15.62 -2.78
N ASN A 155 -21.28 14.29 -2.75
CA ASN A 155 -21.63 13.52 -1.55
C ASN A 155 -20.53 12.49 -1.27
N ALA A 156 -20.57 11.88 -0.09
CA ALA A 156 -19.56 10.91 0.33
C ALA A 156 -19.41 9.73 -0.65
N GLN A 157 -20.50 9.33 -1.32
CA GLN A 157 -20.47 8.25 -2.31
C GLN A 157 -19.70 8.66 -3.57
N ILE A 158 -19.93 9.86 -4.11
CA ILE A 158 -19.20 10.39 -5.26
C ILE A 158 -17.72 10.55 -4.91
N GLU A 159 -17.40 11.08 -3.73
CA GLU A 159 -16.03 11.22 -3.27
C GLU A 159 -15.32 9.87 -3.17
N ARG A 160 -15.97 8.88 -2.56
CA ARG A 160 -15.45 7.51 -2.48
C ARG A 160 -15.21 6.91 -3.87
N GLN A 161 -16.15 7.11 -4.80
CA GLN A 161 -16.01 6.64 -6.19
C GLN A 161 -14.86 7.33 -6.93
N LEU A 162 -14.71 8.64 -6.78
CA LEU A 162 -13.61 9.41 -7.38
C LEU A 162 -12.26 8.97 -6.82
N VAL A 163 -12.13 8.84 -5.49
CA VAL A 163 -10.91 8.38 -4.83
C VAL A 163 -10.54 6.98 -5.31
N LEU A 164 -11.50 6.05 -5.34
CA LEU A 164 -11.29 4.68 -5.80
C LEU A 164 -10.88 4.64 -7.28
N ALA A 165 -11.56 5.43 -8.13
CA ALA A 165 -11.23 5.52 -9.55
C ALA A 165 -9.85 6.10 -9.79
N GLY A 166 -9.48 7.18 -9.10
CA GLY A 166 -8.18 7.81 -9.22
C GLY A 166 -7.05 6.91 -8.75
N ALA A 167 -7.26 6.22 -7.63
CA ALA A 167 -6.31 5.27 -7.08
C ALA A 167 -6.05 4.09 -8.04
N ALA A 168 -7.12 3.47 -8.54
CA ALA A 168 -7.05 2.35 -9.47
C ALA A 168 -6.49 2.74 -10.84
N ALA A 169 -6.91 3.89 -11.38
CA ALA A 169 -6.36 4.47 -12.60
C ALA A 169 -4.87 4.80 -12.45
N GLY A 170 -4.46 5.32 -11.29
CA GLY A 170 -3.06 5.60 -10.99
C GLY A 170 -2.21 4.34 -10.98
N LEU A 171 -2.68 3.24 -10.36
CA LEU A 171 -1.99 1.95 -10.41
C LEU A 171 -1.90 1.41 -11.85
N SER A 172 -3.04 1.41 -12.56
CA SER A 172 -3.13 0.96 -13.95
C SER A 172 -2.13 1.69 -14.84
N ALA A 173 -2.07 3.02 -14.76
CA ALA A 173 -1.15 3.83 -15.55
C ALA A 173 0.32 3.69 -15.10
N ALA A 174 0.58 3.41 -13.81
CA ALA A 174 1.95 3.23 -13.32
C ALA A 174 2.62 1.99 -13.92
N PHE A 175 1.86 0.91 -14.05
CA PHE A 175 2.34 -0.40 -14.49
C PHE A 175 1.96 -0.80 -15.91
N ASN A 176 1.08 -0.04 -16.56
CA ASN A 176 0.43 -0.43 -17.82
C ASN A 176 -0.42 -1.71 -17.66
N THR A 177 -1.13 -1.84 -16.54
CA THR A 177 -1.85 -3.06 -16.12
C THR A 177 -3.31 -2.75 -15.72
N PRO A 178 -4.26 -2.66 -16.67
CA PRO A 178 -5.63 -2.29 -16.38
C PRO A 178 -6.40 -3.31 -15.53
N LEU A 179 -6.23 -4.62 -15.78
CA LEU A 179 -6.92 -5.64 -14.98
C LEU A 179 -6.41 -5.61 -13.54
N ALA A 180 -5.10 -5.44 -13.37
CA ALA A 180 -4.52 -5.29 -12.04
C ALA A 180 -5.06 -4.07 -11.28
N GLY A 181 -5.28 -2.94 -11.97
CA GLY A 181 -5.91 -1.75 -11.40
C GLY A 181 -7.32 -2.02 -10.87
N ILE A 182 -8.13 -2.79 -11.60
CA ILE A 182 -9.49 -3.16 -11.20
C ILE A 182 -9.45 -4.09 -9.97
N VAL A 183 -8.63 -5.13 -10.01
CA VAL A 183 -8.52 -6.12 -8.93
C VAL A 183 -7.98 -5.46 -7.67
N PHE A 184 -6.97 -4.59 -7.77
CA PHE A 184 -6.44 -3.82 -6.64
C PHE A 184 -7.52 -2.97 -5.97
N ALA A 185 -8.42 -2.35 -6.75
CA ALA A 185 -9.52 -1.57 -6.22
C ALA A 185 -10.50 -2.41 -5.38
N ILE A 186 -10.76 -3.65 -5.81
CA ILE A 186 -11.68 -4.57 -5.15
C ILE A 186 -11.01 -5.22 -3.93
N GLU A 187 -9.84 -5.81 -4.12
CA GLU A 187 -9.18 -6.64 -3.11
C GLU A 187 -8.46 -5.80 -2.05
N GLU A 188 -7.70 -4.78 -2.45
CA GLU A 188 -6.81 -4.05 -1.53
C GLU A 188 -7.42 -2.74 -1.02
N LEU A 189 -8.05 -1.95 -1.89
CA LEU A 189 -8.58 -0.64 -1.48
C LEU A 189 -9.94 -0.70 -0.75
N THR A 190 -10.81 -1.65 -1.12
CA THR A 190 -12.18 -1.73 -0.55
C THR A 190 -12.43 -2.98 0.28
N ARG A 191 -11.67 -4.07 0.08
CA ARG A 191 -11.81 -5.34 0.81
C ARG A 191 -13.24 -5.87 0.87
N SER A 192 -14.05 -5.51 -0.13
CA SER A 192 -15.47 -5.84 -0.23
C SER A 192 -15.74 -6.37 -1.62
N PHE A 193 -15.92 -7.68 -1.73
CA PHE A 193 -16.30 -8.34 -2.98
C PHE A 193 -17.78 -8.07 -3.37
N GLU A 194 -18.58 -7.56 -2.44
CA GLU A 194 -19.95 -7.09 -2.72
C GLU A 194 -19.98 -5.74 -3.46
N SER A 195 -18.88 -4.98 -3.44
CA SER A 195 -18.74 -3.73 -4.17
C SER A 195 -18.58 -4.00 -5.66
N ARG A 196 -19.70 -4.14 -6.39
CA ARG A 196 -19.68 -4.17 -7.86
C ARG A 196 -18.95 -2.93 -8.38
N ALA A 197 -17.80 -3.13 -9.04
CA ALA A 197 -17.15 -2.06 -9.76
C ALA A 197 -18.13 -1.52 -10.81
N SER A 198 -18.53 -0.24 -10.69
CA SER A 198 -19.41 0.38 -11.67
C SER A 198 -18.72 0.38 -13.04
N GLY A 199 -19.47 0.23 -14.15
CA GLY A 199 -18.91 0.37 -15.49
C GLY A 199 -18.18 1.70 -15.71
N VAL A 200 -18.55 2.76 -14.96
CA VAL A 200 -17.84 4.05 -14.95
C VAL A 200 -16.43 3.93 -14.37
N LEU A 201 -16.27 3.18 -13.28
CA LEU A 201 -14.98 2.94 -12.64
C LEU A 201 -14.06 2.14 -13.58
N ILE A 202 -14.60 1.06 -14.16
CA ILE A 202 -13.85 0.20 -15.09
C ILE A 202 -13.40 1.00 -16.32
N THR A 203 -14.30 1.77 -16.94
CA THR A 203 -13.96 2.61 -18.10
C THR A 203 -12.91 3.66 -17.77
N ALA A 204 -12.96 4.29 -16.59
CA ALA A 204 -11.91 5.21 -16.14
C ALA A 204 -10.54 4.52 -16.02
N ILE A 205 -10.47 3.32 -15.44
CA ILE A 205 -9.22 2.56 -15.30
C ILE A 205 -8.64 2.18 -16.67
N ILE A 206 -9.50 1.75 -17.60
CA ILE A 206 -9.10 1.42 -18.97
C ILE A 206 -8.59 2.67 -19.69
N ILE A 207 -9.29 3.81 -19.60
CA ILE A 207 -8.87 5.06 -20.25
C ILE A 207 -7.49 5.49 -19.75
N ALA A 208 -7.25 5.45 -18.44
CA ALA A 208 -5.94 5.80 -17.88
C ALA A 208 -4.83 4.86 -18.38
N GLY A 209 -5.11 3.55 -18.46
CA GLY A 209 -4.20 2.57 -19.04
C GLY A 209 -3.93 2.82 -20.53
N VAL A 210 -4.97 3.08 -21.33
CA VAL A 210 -4.85 3.40 -22.77
C VAL A 210 -4.05 4.68 -23.00
N VAL A 211 -4.21 5.70 -22.16
CA VAL A 211 -3.38 6.92 -22.23
C VAL A 211 -1.91 6.59 -21.96
N ALA A 212 -1.63 5.78 -20.93
CA ALA A 212 -0.27 5.34 -20.64
C ALA A 212 0.32 4.52 -21.80
N LEU A 213 -0.44 3.57 -22.35
CA LEU A 213 -0.07 2.74 -23.49
C LEU A 213 0.17 3.57 -24.76
N GLY A 214 -0.70 4.55 -25.04
CA GLY A 214 -0.57 5.41 -26.21
C GLY A 214 0.65 6.32 -26.16
N LEU A 215 1.09 6.75 -24.96
CA LEU A 215 2.23 7.64 -24.78
C LEU A 215 3.57 6.94 -24.60
N ASN A 216 3.58 5.73 -24.03
CA ASN A 216 4.80 4.96 -23.79
C ASN A 216 4.96 3.77 -24.77
N GLY A 217 3.96 3.50 -25.61
CA GLY A 217 3.96 2.39 -26.55
C GLY A 217 3.36 1.10 -25.97
N ASN A 218 3.12 0.12 -26.84
CA ASN A 218 2.68 -1.21 -26.44
C ASN A 218 3.87 -2.06 -25.98
N TYR A 219 4.32 -1.86 -24.73
CA TYR A 219 5.36 -2.66 -24.11
C TYR A 219 4.83 -3.34 -22.85
N THR A 220 5.29 -4.57 -22.64
CA THR A 220 5.14 -5.26 -21.36
C THR A 220 6.23 -4.76 -20.43
N TYR A 221 5.86 -4.42 -19.19
CA TYR A 221 6.77 -3.75 -18.27
C TYR A 221 8.06 -4.56 -18.05
N PHE A 222 7.98 -5.88 -18.03
CA PHE A 222 9.10 -6.81 -17.80
C PHE A 222 9.42 -7.73 -18.99
N GLY A 223 8.87 -7.49 -20.19
CA GLY A 223 9.08 -8.37 -21.35
C GLY A 223 8.04 -9.50 -21.44
N THR A 224 8.28 -10.48 -22.31
CA THR A 224 7.39 -11.64 -22.50
C THR A 224 8.10 -12.92 -22.08
N ILE A 225 7.46 -13.73 -21.24
CA ILE A 225 8.02 -15.02 -20.82
C ILE A 225 7.40 -16.14 -21.66
N GLN A 226 8.15 -16.62 -22.64
CA GLN A 226 7.76 -17.79 -23.43
C GLN A 226 8.23 -19.06 -22.72
N ILE A 227 7.28 -19.79 -22.13
CA ILE A 227 7.55 -21.13 -21.60
C ILE A 227 7.29 -22.15 -22.69
N GLY A 228 8.19 -23.14 -22.76
CA GLY A 228 8.06 -24.24 -23.71
C GLY A 228 6.77 -25.03 -23.50
N VAL A 229 6.45 -25.89 -24.48
CA VAL A 229 5.19 -26.65 -24.53
C VAL A 229 5.02 -27.62 -23.35
N HIS A 230 6.09 -27.96 -22.64
CA HIS A 230 6.08 -28.90 -21.51
C HIS A 230 6.38 -28.20 -20.19
N PHE A 231 5.50 -28.39 -19.20
CA PHE A 231 5.78 -27.99 -17.83
C PHE A 231 6.83 -28.92 -17.20
N PRO A 232 7.83 -28.39 -16.48
CA PRO A 232 8.78 -29.23 -15.76
C PRO A 232 8.11 -30.09 -14.68
N ASP A 233 8.54 -31.34 -14.52
CA ASP A 233 8.01 -32.25 -13.49
C ASP A 233 8.14 -31.68 -12.07
N LEU A 234 9.20 -30.90 -11.84
CA LEU A 234 9.50 -30.25 -10.57
C LEU A 234 8.69 -28.96 -10.33
N LEU A 235 7.85 -28.52 -11.27
CA LEU A 235 7.16 -27.22 -11.20
C LEU A 235 6.32 -27.07 -9.92
N ALA A 236 5.59 -28.11 -9.52
CA ALA A 236 4.77 -28.06 -8.31
C ALA A 236 5.63 -27.85 -7.05
N LEU A 237 6.80 -28.50 -6.99
CA LEU A 237 7.75 -28.32 -5.91
C LEU A 237 8.37 -26.92 -5.94
N ALA A 238 8.73 -26.41 -7.12
CA ALA A 238 9.25 -25.06 -7.28
C ALA A 238 8.23 -24.00 -6.86
N VAL A 239 6.95 -24.15 -7.24
CA VAL A 239 5.84 -23.28 -6.78
C VAL A 239 5.76 -23.28 -5.26
N LEU A 240 5.73 -24.46 -4.64
CA LEU A 240 5.61 -24.59 -3.18
C LEU A 240 6.82 -23.96 -2.47
N LEU A 241 8.03 -24.32 -2.87
CA LEU A 241 9.26 -23.83 -2.22
C LEU A 241 9.41 -22.31 -2.40
N THR A 242 9.16 -21.81 -3.62
CA THR A 242 9.19 -20.37 -3.92
C THR A 242 8.18 -19.62 -3.07
N ALA A 243 6.96 -20.13 -2.95
CA ALA A 243 5.90 -19.50 -2.15
C ALA A 243 6.25 -19.46 -0.66
N VAL A 244 6.85 -20.54 -0.12
CA VAL A 244 7.26 -20.59 1.29
C VAL A 244 8.42 -19.61 1.55
N VAL A 245 9.47 -19.63 0.71
CA VAL A 245 10.64 -18.76 0.88
C VAL A 245 10.25 -17.29 0.79
N THR A 246 9.53 -16.91 -0.26
CA THR A 246 9.08 -15.52 -0.44
C THR A 246 8.01 -15.12 0.55
N GLY A 247 7.16 -16.05 1.00
CA GLY A 247 6.19 -15.87 2.08
C GLY A 247 6.84 -15.53 3.41
N ILE A 248 7.87 -16.26 3.80
CA ILE A 248 8.68 -15.99 5.00
C ILE A 248 9.40 -14.65 4.85
N ALA A 249 10.07 -14.40 3.72
CA ALA A 249 10.84 -13.18 3.51
C ALA A 249 9.96 -11.92 3.51
N GLY A 250 8.81 -11.95 2.81
CA GLY A 250 7.85 -10.86 2.79
C GLY A 250 7.13 -10.67 4.14
N GLY A 251 6.83 -11.76 4.84
CA GLY A 251 6.30 -11.73 6.21
C GLY A 251 7.29 -11.12 7.20
N ALA A 252 8.56 -11.48 7.12
CA ALA A 252 9.63 -10.90 7.92
C ALA A 252 9.81 -9.40 7.63
N PHE A 253 9.77 -8.99 6.36
CA PHE A 253 9.77 -7.57 5.97
C PHE A 253 8.60 -6.80 6.61
N GLY A 254 7.37 -7.34 6.48
CA GLY A 254 6.18 -6.74 7.09
C GLY A 254 6.30 -6.66 8.62
N TRP A 255 6.80 -7.71 9.26
CA TRP A 255 7.03 -7.74 10.70
C TRP A 255 8.04 -6.67 11.15
N LEU A 256 9.16 -6.52 10.43
CA LEU A 256 10.19 -5.52 10.72
C LEU A 256 9.64 -4.09 10.61
N LEU A 257 8.81 -3.79 9.60
CA LEU A 257 8.22 -2.46 9.46
C LEU A 257 7.13 -2.14 10.50
N LEU A 258 6.38 -3.15 10.94
CA LEU A 258 5.27 -2.94 11.88
C LEU A 258 5.70 -3.01 13.35
N ASN A 259 6.73 -3.80 13.67
CA ASN A 259 7.18 -4.07 15.04
C ASN A 259 8.48 -3.34 15.38
N THR A 260 8.67 -2.11 14.93
CA THR A 260 9.88 -1.30 15.17
C THR A 260 10.24 -1.21 16.65
N ALA A 261 9.26 -1.16 17.55
CA ALA A 261 9.50 -1.17 18.99
C ALA A 261 10.15 -2.46 19.51
N ARG A 262 10.01 -3.61 18.84
CA ARG A 262 10.54 -4.89 19.31
C ARG A 262 12.01 -5.11 18.95
N TRP A 263 12.47 -4.55 17.83
CA TRP A 263 13.81 -4.84 17.31
C TRP A 263 14.72 -3.60 17.20
N ILE A 264 14.17 -2.39 17.10
CA ILE A 264 14.98 -1.16 17.08
C ILE A 264 15.39 -0.81 18.52
N PRO A 265 16.70 -0.64 18.81
CA PRO A 265 17.20 -0.22 20.12
C PRO A 265 16.58 1.08 20.62
N ALA A 266 16.46 1.23 21.94
CA ALA A 266 15.86 2.40 22.57
C ALA A 266 16.44 3.76 22.10
N PRO A 267 17.76 3.94 21.94
CA PRO A 267 18.32 5.21 21.47
C PRO A 267 17.86 5.58 20.06
N LEU A 268 17.78 4.61 19.14
CA LEU A 268 17.30 4.85 17.77
C LEU A 268 15.80 5.14 17.72
N ARG A 269 15.00 4.52 18.60
CA ARG A 269 13.58 4.85 18.73
C ARG A 269 13.37 6.26 19.26
N GLN A 270 14.14 6.67 20.28
CA GLN A 270 14.10 8.03 20.80
C GLN A 270 14.51 9.04 19.72
N LEU A 271 15.57 8.75 18.97
CA LEU A 271 16.00 9.57 17.85
C LEU A 271 14.92 9.72 16.78
N HIS A 272 14.22 8.64 16.42
CA HIS A 272 13.10 8.69 15.47
C HIS A 272 11.94 9.58 15.96
N GLY A 273 11.67 9.60 17.28
CA GLY A 273 10.65 10.44 17.89
C GLY A 273 11.04 11.91 17.97
N GLU A 274 12.19 12.20 18.59
CA GLU A 274 12.63 13.56 18.93
C GLU A 274 13.35 14.27 17.77
N ARG A 275 14.16 13.53 16.99
CA ARG A 275 15.02 14.09 15.92
C ARG A 275 14.87 13.28 14.63
N PRO A 276 13.65 13.28 14.04
CA PRO A 276 13.33 12.44 12.89
C PRO A 276 14.18 12.72 11.65
N VAL A 277 14.65 13.96 11.48
CA VAL A 277 15.55 14.35 10.37
C VAL A 277 16.92 13.69 10.51
N VAL A 278 17.45 13.59 11.72
CA VAL A 278 18.72 12.91 12.00
C VAL A 278 18.56 11.40 11.83
N PHE A 279 17.46 10.84 12.31
CA PHE A 279 17.13 9.43 12.07
C PHE A 279 17.04 9.12 10.57
N ALA A 280 16.42 10.02 9.78
CA ALA A 280 16.37 9.88 8.33
C ALA A 280 17.77 9.92 7.68
N ALA A 281 18.66 10.80 8.14
CA ALA A 281 20.05 10.83 7.68
C ALA A 281 20.77 9.50 7.94
N LEU A 282 20.58 8.91 9.13
CA LEU A 282 21.14 7.59 9.46
C LEU A 282 20.57 6.49 8.55
N CYS A 283 19.27 6.49 8.30
CA CYS A 283 18.66 5.57 7.35
C CYS A 283 19.22 5.76 5.93
N GLY A 284 19.40 7.01 5.48
CA GLY A 284 20.05 7.33 4.22
C GLY A 284 21.50 6.85 4.16
N PHE A 285 22.22 6.89 5.28
CA PHE A 285 23.57 6.36 5.37
C PHE A 285 23.59 4.84 5.23
N THR A 286 22.65 4.13 5.86
CA THR A 286 22.47 2.68 5.68
C THR A 286 22.18 2.34 4.22
N ILE A 287 21.29 3.08 3.55
CA ILE A 287 20.98 2.89 2.12
C ILE A 287 22.25 3.08 1.28
N ALA A 288 23.03 4.14 1.53
CA ALA A 288 24.28 4.39 0.82
C ALA A 288 25.29 3.26 1.02
N LEU A 289 25.50 2.82 2.26
CA LEU A 289 26.44 1.75 2.59
C LEU A 289 26.05 0.43 1.91
N VAL A 290 24.78 0.04 1.99
CA VAL A 290 24.26 -1.17 1.33
C VAL A 290 24.39 -1.05 -0.19
N GLY A 291 24.13 0.14 -0.74
CA GLY A 291 24.36 0.45 -2.15
C GLY A 291 25.81 0.28 -2.58
N LEU A 292 26.77 0.71 -1.77
CA LEU A 292 28.19 0.50 -2.06
C LEU A 292 28.57 -0.98 -2.00
N ILE A 293 28.14 -1.69 -0.96
CA ILE A 293 28.39 -3.14 -0.79
C ILE A 293 27.82 -3.93 -1.96
N SER A 294 26.65 -3.53 -2.48
CA SER A 294 25.98 -4.22 -3.58
C SER A 294 26.47 -3.81 -4.97
N GLY A 295 27.51 -2.96 -5.07
CA GLY A 295 27.97 -2.42 -6.35
C GLY A 295 26.96 -1.49 -7.05
N GLY A 296 26.00 -0.95 -6.30
CA GLY A 296 25.00 0.00 -6.78
C GLY A 296 23.65 -0.57 -7.16
N THR A 297 23.52 -1.89 -7.23
CA THR A 297 22.29 -2.60 -7.65
C THR A 297 21.08 -2.36 -6.72
N THR A 298 21.33 -1.97 -5.47
CA THR A 298 20.23 -1.77 -4.50
C THR A 298 19.60 -0.39 -4.55
N PHE A 299 20.22 0.59 -5.19
CA PHE A 299 19.63 1.92 -5.37
C PHE A 299 18.42 1.89 -6.31
N GLY A 300 17.55 2.89 -6.18
CA GLY A 300 16.35 3.02 -7.01
C GLY A 300 15.35 1.88 -6.86
N SER A 301 14.40 1.80 -7.79
CA SER A 301 13.27 0.88 -7.72
C SER A 301 13.66 -0.60 -7.83
N GLY A 302 14.82 -0.91 -8.42
CA GLY A 302 15.20 -2.29 -8.74
C GLY A 302 14.61 -2.81 -10.06
N TYR A 303 14.00 -1.93 -10.85
CA TYR A 303 13.37 -2.29 -12.12
C TYR A 303 14.38 -2.83 -13.14
N ALA A 304 15.48 -2.11 -13.35
CA ALA A 304 16.51 -2.48 -14.33
C ALA A 304 17.13 -3.83 -13.97
N GLU A 305 17.38 -4.06 -12.68
CA GLU A 305 17.96 -5.29 -12.15
C GLU A 305 17.00 -6.48 -12.32
N ALA A 306 15.71 -6.29 -12.01
CA ALA A 306 14.70 -7.33 -12.20
C ALA A 306 14.46 -7.66 -13.69
N ARG A 307 14.44 -6.62 -14.54
CA ARG A 307 14.31 -6.80 -15.99
C ARG A 307 15.54 -7.48 -16.60
N GLY A 308 16.75 -7.05 -16.22
CA GLY A 308 17.98 -7.67 -16.70
C GLY A 308 18.11 -9.14 -16.31
N LEU A 309 17.60 -9.54 -15.14
CA LEU A 309 17.51 -10.95 -14.75
C LEU A 309 16.53 -11.73 -15.63
N LEU A 310 15.37 -11.15 -15.98
CA LEU A 310 14.38 -11.77 -16.87
C LEU A 310 14.90 -11.90 -18.31
N ASP A 311 15.62 -10.89 -18.79
CA ASP A 311 16.23 -10.88 -20.12
C ASP A 311 17.51 -11.76 -20.18
N GLY A 312 18.02 -12.21 -19.03
CA GLY A 312 19.24 -13.04 -18.92
C GLY A 312 20.55 -12.28 -19.13
N HIS A 313 20.51 -10.95 -19.05
CA HIS A 313 21.67 -10.07 -19.28
C HIS A 313 22.36 -9.60 -18.00
N GLU A 314 21.70 -9.73 -16.85
CA GLU A 314 22.26 -9.35 -15.55
C GLU A 314 22.53 -10.57 -14.67
N HIS A 315 23.66 -10.55 -13.97
CA HIS A 315 23.98 -11.53 -12.95
C HIS A 315 24.04 -10.85 -11.59
N LEU A 316 22.97 -11.00 -10.82
CA LEU A 316 22.89 -10.43 -9.47
C LEU A 316 23.52 -11.38 -8.45
N SER A 317 24.14 -10.79 -7.42
CA SER A 317 24.67 -11.53 -6.27
C SER A 317 23.55 -12.29 -5.54
N VAL A 318 23.88 -13.44 -4.94
CA VAL A 318 22.99 -14.20 -4.05
C VAL A 318 22.50 -13.36 -2.87
N PHE A 319 23.29 -12.37 -2.45
CA PHE A 319 22.92 -11.46 -1.36
C PHE A 319 21.96 -10.34 -1.79
N TYR A 320 21.74 -10.15 -3.10
CA TYR A 320 20.90 -9.09 -3.66
C TYR A 320 19.52 -8.95 -2.99
N PRO A 321 18.67 -9.99 -2.89
CA PRO A 321 17.33 -9.84 -2.30
C PRO A 321 17.39 -9.34 -0.84
N PHE A 322 18.37 -9.78 -0.06
CA PHE A 322 18.55 -9.36 1.33
C PHE A 322 19.04 -7.92 1.44
N LEU A 323 20.03 -7.54 0.64
CA LEU A 323 20.56 -6.18 0.59
C LEU A 323 19.48 -5.19 0.11
N LYS A 324 18.73 -5.55 -0.94
CA LYS A 324 17.62 -4.73 -1.45
C LYS A 324 16.52 -4.57 -0.40
N MET A 325 16.20 -5.62 0.34
CA MET A 325 15.26 -5.57 1.46
C MET A 325 15.75 -4.63 2.59
N ILE A 326 17.03 -4.67 2.97
CA ILE A 326 17.59 -3.76 3.98
C ILE A 326 17.50 -2.30 3.50
N ALA A 327 17.89 -2.03 2.26
CA ALA A 327 17.81 -0.69 1.68
C ALA A 327 16.36 -0.17 1.64
N MET A 328 15.42 -1.05 1.29
CA MET A 328 13.99 -0.75 1.29
C MET A 328 13.43 -0.46 2.70
N ILE A 329 13.85 -1.21 3.72
CA ILE A 329 13.52 -0.91 5.12
C ILE A 329 14.07 0.47 5.50
N GLY A 330 15.32 0.77 5.12
CA GLY A 330 15.96 2.07 5.32
C GLY A 330 15.16 3.22 4.69
N SER A 331 14.60 3.05 3.49
CA SER A 331 13.76 4.06 2.85
C SER A 331 12.44 4.29 3.60
N TYR A 332 11.84 3.22 4.13
CA TYR A 332 10.46 3.28 4.64
C TYR A 332 10.36 3.65 6.12
N LEU A 333 11.33 3.25 6.95
CA LEU A 333 11.37 3.56 8.39
C LEU A 333 11.22 5.06 8.71
N PRO A 334 11.96 5.98 8.06
CA PRO A 334 11.85 7.41 8.34
C PRO A 334 10.63 8.07 7.68
N GLY A 335 9.82 7.33 6.92
CA GLY A 335 8.60 7.83 6.28
C GLY A 335 8.81 8.55 4.95
N ILE A 336 9.93 8.31 4.26
CA ILE A 336 10.21 8.96 2.97
C ILE A 336 9.12 8.62 1.94
N PRO A 337 8.58 9.61 1.21
CA PRO A 337 7.60 9.39 0.15
C PRO A 337 8.13 8.45 -0.95
N GLY A 338 7.48 7.30 -1.11
CA GLY A 338 7.92 6.26 -2.04
C GLY A 338 7.12 4.97 -1.90
N GLY A 339 6.84 4.33 -3.03
CA GLY A 339 6.11 3.07 -3.11
C GLY A 339 6.98 1.87 -2.77
N ILE A 340 6.35 0.77 -2.35
CA ILE A 340 7.05 -0.48 -2.05
C ILE A 340 6.91 -1.55 -3.15
N PHE A 341 6.03 -1.32 -4.13
CA PHE A 341 5.68 -2.30 -5.16
C PHE A 341 6.88 -2.71 -6.03
N ALA A 342 7.49 -1.78 -6.76
CA ALA A 342 8.62 -2.11 -7.64
C ALA A 342 9.83 -2.71 -6.88
N PRO A 343 10.26 -2.17 -5.71
CA PRO A 343 11.28 -2.82 -4.90
C PRO A 343 10.90 -4.23 -4.43
N SER A 344 9.63 -4.48 -4.08
CA SER A 344 9.16 -5.82 -3.69
C SER A 344 9.28 -6.82 -4.85
N LEU A 345 8.88 -6.39 -6.06
CA LEU A 345 9.05 -7.20 -7.27
C LEU A 345 10.54 -7.49 -7.51
N SER A 346 11.41 -6.50 -7.33
CA SER A 346 12.85 -6.68 -7.49
C SER A 346 13.46 -7.63 -6.45
N ILE A 347 13.06 -7.53 -5.18
CA ILE A 347 13.47 -8.47 -4.13
C ILE A 347 12.99 -9.89 -4.47
N GLY A 348 11.74 -10.02 -4.93
CA GLY A 348 11.21 -11.28 -5.43
C GLY A 348 12.03 -11.86 -6.58
N ALA A 349 12.41 -11.04 -7.56
CA ALA A 349 13.30 -11.47 -8.64
C ALA A 349 14.67 -11.96 -8.13
N GLY A 350 15.22 -11.30 -7.12
CA GLY A 350 16.42 -11.75 -6.42
C GLY A 350 16.27 -13.13 -5.76
N PHE A 351 15.12 -13.40 -5.13
CA PHE A 351 14.82 -14.73 -4.59
C PHE A 351 14.63 -15.79 -5.68
N GLY A 352 14.05 -15.43 -6.82
CA GLY A 352 13.96 -16.31 -7.99
C GLY A 352 15.34 -16.70 -8.53
N ASN A 353 16.25 -15.73 -8.62
CA ASN A 353 17.66 -15.99 -8.97
C ASN A 353 18.35 -16.93 -7.98
N LEU A 354 18.11 -16.76 -6.67
CA LEU A 354 18.64 -17.68 -5.65
C LEU A 354 18.06 -19.10 -5.80
N LEU A 355 16.76 -19.22 -6.03
CA LEU A 355 16.10 -20.52 -6.20
C LEU A 355 16.50 -21.24 -7.49
N HIS A 356 16.95 -20.51 -8.50
CA HIS A 356 17.51 -21.13 -9.71
C HIS A 356 18.78 -21.94 -9.42
N MET A 357 19.49 -21.69 -8.31
CA MET A 357 20.60 -22.54 -7.87
C MET A 357 20.16 -23.93 -7.41
N VAL A 358 18.89 -24.07 -7.02
CA VAL A 358 18.28 -25.35 -6.59
C VAL A 358 17.51 -26.00 -7.75
N PHE A 359 16.93 -25.18 -8.62
CA PHE A 359 16.17 -25.61 -9.81
C PHE A 359 16.89 -25.15 -11.09
N ASP A 360 18.13 -25.57 -11.27
CA ASP A 360 19.01 -25.20 -12.39
C ASP A 360 18.46 -25.63 -13.77
N SER A 361 17.73 -26.74 -13.80
CA SER A 361 17.05 -27.30 -14.97
C SER A 361 15.81 -26.51 -15.41
N MET A 362 15.32 -25.59 -14.59
CA MET A 362 14.17 -24.74 -14.93
C MET A 362 14.62 -23.43 -15.57
N GLN A 363 13.75 -22.86 -16.42
CA GLN A 363 14.00 -21.55 -16.99
C GLN A 363 14.03 -20.47 -15.89
N LEU A 364 15.13 -19.72 -15.80
CA LEU A 364 15.31 -18.64 -14.82
C LEU A 364 14.14 -17.64 -14.81
N PRO A 365 13.61 -17.15 -15.96
CA PRO A 365 12.49 -16.21 -15.98
C PRO A 365 11.22 -16.73 -15.29
N MET A 366 10.96 -18.04 -15.37
CA MET A 366 9.82 -18.66 -14.69
C MET A 366 9.97 -18.60 -13.17
N LEU A 367 11.15 -18.95 -12.63
CA LEU A 367 11.41 -18.87 -11.18
C LEU A 367 11.37 -17.43 -10.68
N ILE A 368 11.90 -16.49 -11.47
CA ILE A 368 11.80 -15.06 -11.19
C ILE A 368 10.33 -14.63 -11.12
N ALA A 369 9.51 -14.96 -12.11
CA ALA A 369 8.09 -14.59 -12.12
C ALA A 369 7.32 -15.14 -10.91
N LEU A 370 7.55 -16.41 -10.55
CA LEU A 370 6.96 -17.02 -9.36
C LEU A 370 7.39 -16.27 -8.08
N ALA A 371 8.68 -15.96 -7.95
CA ALA A 371 9.21 -15.30 -6.76
C ALA A 371 8.80 -13.82 -6.66
N MET A 372 8.69 -13.11 -7.78
CA MET A 372 8.12 -11.75 -7.87
C MET A 372 6.69 -11.72 -7.32
N VAL A 373 5.83 -12.62 -7.81
CA VAL A 373 4.45 -12.74 -7.33
C VAL A 373 4.40 -13.12 -5.86
N GLY A 374 5.16 -14.14 -5.47
CA GLY A 374 5.18 -14.65 -4.10
C GLY A 374 5.58 -13.57 -3.09
N TYR A 375 6.66 -12.84 -3.36
CA TYR A 375 7.14 -11.79 -2.46
C TYR A 375 6.17 -10.61 -2.42
N LEU A 376 5.65 -10.15 -3.56
CA LEU A 376 4.66 -9.07 -3.59
C LEU A 376 3.38 -9.47 -2.82
N ALA A 377 2.86 -10.68 -3.05
CA ALA A 377 1.68 -11.20 -2.35
C ALA A 377 1.92 -11.40 -0.85
N ALA A 378 3.13 -11.74 -0.45
CA ALA A 378 3.54 -11.84 0.95
C ALA A 378 3.54 -10.46 1.64
N VAL A 379 4.08 -9.43 0.98
CA VAL A 379 4.18 -8.07 1.55
C VAL A 379 2.83 -7.36 1.60
N THR A 380 2.04 -7.43 0.53
CA THR A 380 0.74 -6.73 0.44
C THR A 380 -0.39 -7.51 1.09
N GLN A 381 -0.28 -8.85 1.11
CA GLN A 381 -1.35 -9.77 1.46
C GLN A 381 -2.62 -9.66 0.60
N SER A 382 -2.48 -9.15 -0.63
CA SER A 382 -3.48 -9.15 -1.70
C SER A 382 -3.02 -10.08 -2.83
N PRO A 383 -3.23 -11.41 -2.68
CA PRO A 383 -2.70 -12.40 -3.62
C PRO A 383 -3.29 -12.27 -5.03
N ILE A 384 -4.58 -11.92 -5.18
CA ILE A 384 -5.22 -11.83 -6.49
C ILE A 384 -4.60 -10.69 -7.29
N THR A 385 -4.50 -9.52 -6.66
CA THR A 385 -3.85 -8.33 -7.22
C THR A 385 -2.42 -8.64 -7.60
N SER A 386 -1.66 -9.29 -6.72
CA SER A 386 -0.24 -9.52 -6.94
C SER A 386 0.02 -10.44 -8.14
N PHE A 387 -0.76 -11.52 -8.32
CA PHE A 387 -0.57 -12.38 -9.49
C PHE A 387 -1.05 -11.69 -10.78
N VAL A 388 -2.15 -10.94 -10.75
CA VAL A 388 -2.65 -10.22 -11.94
C VAL A 388 -1.67 -9.14 -12.38
N ILE A 389 -1.08 -8.39 -11.44
CA ILE A 389 0.00 -7.43 -11.72
C ILE A 389 1.13 -8.11 -12.49
N VAL A 390 1.71 -9.16 -11.93
CA VAL A 390 2.90 -9.77 -12.55
C VAL A 390 2.54 -10.46 -13.86
N MET A 391 1.38 -11.13 -13.93
CA MET A 391 0.89 -11.78 -15.15
C MET A 391 0.76 -10.78 -16.31
N GLU A 392 0.15 -9.61 -16.09
CA GLU A 392 0.06 -8.56 -17.13
C GLU A 392 1.43 -7.95 -17.45
N MET A 393 2.34 -7.83 -16.47
CA MET A 393 3.66 -7.21 -16.69
C MET A 393 4.64 -8.08 -17.49
N ILE A 394 4.47 -9.41 -17.47
CA ILE A 394 5.37 -10.38 -18.14
C ILE A 394 4.71 -11.12 -19.32
N ASP A 395 3.47 -10.76 -19.68
CA ASP A 395 2.62 -11.49 -20.65
C ASP A 395 2.55 -13.01 -20.37
N GLY A 396 2.47 -13.35 -19.08
CA GLY A 396 2.73 -14.69 -18.57
C GLY A 396 1.50 -15.60 -18.55
N HIS A 397 0.63 -15.53 -19.54
CA HIS A 397 -0.65 -16.27 -19.55
C HIS A 397 -0.48 -17.79 -19.35
N ALA A 398 0.65 -18.35 -19.79
CA ALA A 398 0.99 -19.76 -19.58
C ALA A 398 1.20 -20.15 -18.10
N LEU A 399 1.61 -19.21 -17.23
CA LEU A 399 1.90 -19.46 -15.81
C LEU A 399 0.76 -19.09 -14.85
N VAL A 400 -0.41 -18.68 -15.35
CA VAL A 400 -1.48 -18.10 -14.51
C VAL A 400 -1.77 -18.95 -13.27
N ILE A 401 -1.90 -20.27 -13.43
CA ILE A 401 -2.20 -21.19 -12.32
C ILE A 401 -1.04 -21.22 -11.30
N SER A 402 0.20 -21.31 -11.78
CA SER A 402 1.41 -21.35 -10.93
C SER A 402 1.64 -20.03 -10.19
N LEU A 403 1.43 -18.89 -10.86
CA LEU A 403 1.49 -17.56 -10.24
C LEU A 403 0.42 -17.41 -9.15
N MET A 404 -0.83 -17.81 -9.45
CA MET A 404 -1.93 -17.75 -8.49
C MET A 404 -1.68 -18.63 -7.28
N ALA A 405 -1.23 -19.88 -7.48
CA ALA A 405 -0.88 -20.80 -6.40
C ALA A 405 0.24 -20.23 -5.52
N THR A 406 1.30 -19.70 -6.14
CA THR A 406 2.42 -19.07 -5.43
C THR A 406 1.97 -17.88 -4.60
N ALA A 407 1.14 -16.99 -5.18
CA ALA A 407 0.60 -15.82 -4.48
C ALA A 407 -0.22 -16.21 -3.24
N LEU A 408 -1.13 -17.17 -3.39
CA LEU A 408 -2.03 -17.61 -2.33
C LEU A 408 -1.25 -18.25 -1.18
N ILE A 409 -0.32 -19.15 -1.48
CA ILE A 409 0.50 -19.82 -0.47
C ILE A 409 1.40 -18.79 0.23
N ALA A 410 2.12 -17.95 -0.51
CA ALA A 410 3.02 -16.94 0.07
C ALA A 410 2.28 -15.94 0.96
N SER A 411 1.08 -15.49 0.54
CA SER A 411 0.22 -14.63 1.36
C SER A 411 -0.21 -15.31 2.66
N ARG A 412 -0.52 -16.62 2.64
CA ARG A 412 -0.88 -17.38 3.84
C ARG A 412 0.30 -17.56 4.79
N VAL A 413 1.47 -17.86 4.26
CA VAL A 413 2.70 -17.98 5.05
C VAL A 413 3.05 -16.64 5.71
N SER A 414 2.99 -15.53 4.97
CA SER A 414 3.27 -14.18 5.49
C SER A 414 2.35 -13.77 6.65
N ARG A 415 1.07 -14.17 6.61
CA ARG A 415 0.09 -13.88 7.68
C ARG A 415 0.47 -14.47 9.04
N LEU A 416 1.32 -15.49 9.07
CA LEU A 416 1.85 -16.04 10.33
C LEU A 416 2.81 -15.08 11.03
N PHE A 417 3.44 -14.16 10.28
CA PHE A 417 4.43 -13.21 10.80
C PHE A 417 3.81 -11.86 11.13
N ALA A 418 2.97 -11.32 10.23
CA ALA A 418 2.44 -9.96 10.35
C ALA A 418 1.05 -9.82 9.71
N PRO A 419 0.21 -8.88 10.19
CA PRO A 419 -1.01 -8.48 9.50
C PRO A 419 -0.72 -7.75 8.17
N PRO A 420 -1.74 -7.53 7.31
CA PRO A 420 -1.55 -6.84 6.03
C PRO A 420 -0.93 -5.45 6.20
N LEU A 421 0.21 -5.22 5.54
CA LEU A 421 1.06 -4.05 5.78
C LEU A 421 0.33 -2.72 5.56
N TYR A 422 -0.35 -2.54 4.43
CA TYR A 422 -1.00 -1.27 4.11
C TYR A 422 -2.16 -0.93 5.05
N GLU A 423 -2.97 -1.92 5.42
CA GLU A 423 -4.09 -1.74 6.35
C GLU A 423 -3.57 -1.36 7.75
N SER A 424 -2.54 -2.04 8.25
CA SER A 424 -1.92 -1.71 9.53
C SER A 424 -1.29 -0.31 9.53
N LEU A 425 -0.70 0.11 8.42
CA LEU A 425 -0.19 1.48 8.28
C LEU A 425 -1.32 2.51 8.14
N ALA A 426 -2.45 2.15 7.53
CA ALA A 426 -3.60 3.04 7.35
C ALA A 426 -4.23 3.43 8.70
N GLN A 427 -4.18 2.53 9.69
CA GLN A 427 -4.67 2.81 11.05
C GLN A 427 -4.03 4.05 11.68
N ARG A 428 -2.75 4.35 11.36
CA ARG A 428 -2.05 5.54 11.86
C ARG A 428 -2.67 6.86 11.39
N TYR A 429 -3.42 6.83 10.29
CA TYR A 429 -4.08 8.00 9.75
C TYR A 429 -5.53 8.12 10.24
N ARG A 430 -6.19 7.01 10.59
CA ARG A 430 -7.61 6.96 10.99
C ARG A 430 -7.95 7.74 12.27
N VAL A 431 -6.98 8.09 13.11
CA VAL A 431 -7.19 8.84 14.35
C VAL A 431 -7.00 10.35 14.10
N PRO A 432 -7.95 11.23 14.47
CA PRO A 432 -7.73 12.67 14.48
C PRO A 432 -6.54 12.99 15.39
N VAL A 433 -5.53 13.70 14.87
CA VAL A 433 -4.41 14.21 15.67
C VAL A 433 -4.96 15.35 16.52
N ALA A 434 -5.62 15.01 17.62
CA ALA A 434 -6.14 15.93 18.62
C ALA A 434 -5.76 15.51 20.06
N GLN A 435 -5.08 14.37 20.25
CA GLN A 435 -4.71 13.88 21.59
C GLN A 435 -3.19 13.82 21.84
N ALA A 436 -2.35 14.17 20.85
CA ALA A 436 -0.90 14.21 21.04
C ALA A 436 -0.40 15.49 21.75
N SER A 437 -1.24 16.52 21.90
CA SER A 437 -0.90 17.75 22.62
C SER A 437 -1.42 17.80 24.06
N VAL A 438 -2.29 16.88 24.48
CA VAL A 438 -2.84 16.85 25.84
C VAL A 438 -2.09 15.87 26.75
N ALA A 439 -1.40 14.88 26.18
CA ALA A 439 -0.56 13.96 26.95
C ALA A 439 0.83 14.54 27.32
N ALA A 440 1.15 15.76 26.87
CA ALA A 440 2.42 16.44 27.13
C ALA A 440 2.32 17.59 28.16
N GLU A 441 1.13 17.87 28.70
CA GLU A 441 0.93 18.82 29.79
C GLU A 441 0.28 18.12 30.98
N SER A 442 1.11 17.44 31.77
CA SER A 442 0.85 17.29 33.21
C SER A 442 2.19 17.07 33.93
N PRO A 443 2.79 18.11 34.52
CA PRO A 443 3.83 17.93 35.52
C PRO A 443 3.19 17.58 36.87
N ALA A 444 3.76 16.59 37.54
CA ALA A 444 3.35 16.11 38.85
C ALA A 444 3.45 17.20 39.93
N SER A 445 2.35 17.44 40.67
CA SER A 445 2.35 17.66 42.13
C SER A 445 0.92 17.80 42.65
N ALA A 446 0.46 16.84 43.45
CA ALA A 446 -0.40 17.03 44.61
C ALA A 446 -0.84 15.65 45.13
N THR A 447 -0.07 15.10 46.06
CA THR A 447 -0.59 14.18 47.08
C THR A 447 -1.71 14.89 47.84
N PRO A 448 -2.93 14.33 47.95
CA PRO A 448 -3.84 14.74 49.00
C PRO A 448 -3.42 14.04 50.30
N GLU A 449 -2.98 14.83 51.28
CA GLU A 449 -3.00 14.43 52.69
C GLU A 449 -4.40 13.95 53.08
N VAL A 450 -4.45 12.84 53.81
CA VAL A 450 -5.66 12.36 54.50
C VAL A 450 -5.82 13.19 55.78
N PRO A 451 -6.93 13.92 55.99
CA PRO A 451 -7.23 14.49 57.30
C PRO A 451 -7.97 13.49 58.18
N ASP A 452 -7.52 13.36 59.41
CA ASP A 452 -8.08 12.57 60.51
C ASP A 452 -9.58 12.78 60.73
N VAL A 453 -10.29 11.68 61.04
CA VAL A 453 -11.64 11.70 61.63
C VAL A 453 -11.53 11.13 63.05
N PRO A 454 -12.04 11.82 64.09
CA PRO A 454 -11.88 11.41 65.47
C PRO A 454 -12.83 10.28 65.90
N GLU A 455 -12.32 9.49 66.83
CA GLU A 455 -12.89 8.32 67.51
C GLU A 455 -14.06 8.69 68.46
N VAL A 456 -15.21 7.99 68.37
CA VAL A 456 -16.15 7.77 69.48
C VAL A 456 -16.85 6.40 69.35
N LEU A 457 -16.34 5.45 70.14
CA LEU A 457 -16.97 4.49 71.07
C LEU A 457 -18.42 3.97 70.89
N ASP A 458 -18.48 2.65 71.10
CA ASP A 458 -19.47 1.81 71.82
C ASP A 458 -20.61 1.08 71.07
N VAL A 459 -20.46 -0.26 71.06
CA VAL A 459 -21.47 -1.32 70.92
C VAL A 459 -21.85 -1.78 72.35
N PRO A 460 -23.02 -2.41 72.60
CA PRO A 460 -22.95 -3.88 72.75
C PRO A 460 -24.21 -4.69 72.35
N GLU A 461 -23.91 -5.93 71.89
CA GLU A 461 -24.57 -7.23 72.08
C GLU A 461 -26.09 -7.46 71.83
N ALA A 462 -26.40 -8.50 71.01
CA ALA A 462 -27.12 -9.71 71.46
C ALA A 462 -27.34 -10.79 70.35
N SER A 463 -27.04 -12.05 70.73
CA SER A 463 -27.54 -13.39 70.28
C SER A 463 -27.58 -13.76 68.78
N ALA A 464 -26.87 -14.78 68.26
CA ALA A 464 -26.85 -16.24 68.53
C ALA A 464 -28.02 -17.06 67.95
N SER A 465 -27.66 -18.10 67.17
CA SER A 465 -28.38 -19.37 66.83
C SER A 465 -29.73 -19.25 66.09
N GLU A 466 -30.19 -20.10 65.15
CA GLU A 466 -29.94 -21.49 64.70
C GLU A 466 -30.77 -21.74 63.39
N PRO A 467 -30.67 -22.91 62.70
CA PRO A 467 -31.19 -23.17 61.35
C PRO A 467 -32.44 -24.09 61.28
N ALA A 468 -33.12 -24.16 60.11
CA ALA A 468 -33.67 -25.39 59.45
C ALA A 468 -35.01 -25.19 58.65
N ALA A 469 -35.03 -25.82 57.48
CA ALA A 469 -36.11 -26.57 56.78
C ALA A 469 -37.54 -26.00 56.51
N GLN A 470 -37.91 -25.99 55.21
CA GLN A 470 -39.13 -26.50 54.49
C GLN A 470 -40.50 -26.65 55.21
N PRO A 471 -41.69 -26.68 54.53
CA PRO A 471 -41.95 -27.25 53.19
C PRO A 471 -43.01 -26.53 52.31
N ALA A 472 -43.40 -27.23 51.24
CA ALA A 472 -44.25 -26.92 50.08
C ALA A 472 -45.75 -26.68 50.36
N ASP A 473 -46.45 -26.13 49.35
CA ASP A 473 -47.65 -26.67 48.67
C ASP A 473 -48.13 -25.63 47.62
N GLY A 474 -48.34 -25.98 46.34
CA GLY A 474 -49.64 -26.40 45.76
C GLY A 474 -50.37 -25.16 45.20
N GLU A 475 -50.93 -25.04 44.00
CA GLU A 475 -51.45 -25.97 42.98
C GLU A 475 -51.55 -25.22 41.63
N SER A 476 -51.51 -25.99 40.54
CA SER A 476 -52.08 -25.67 39.21
C SER A 476 -53.26 -26.65 38.99
N PRO A 477 -54.29 -26.36 38.16
CA PRO A 477 -54.27 -26.78 36.73
C PRO A 477 -55.13 -25.82 35.86
N ALA A 478 -55.39 -25.94 34.55
CA ALA A 478 -55.36 -26.99 33.53
C ALA A 478 -55.29 -26.26 32.14
N GLU A 479 -54.45 -26.70 31.19
CA GLU A 479 -54.77 -27.49 29.98
C GLU A 479 -55.76 -26.89 28.95
N ASP A 480 -55.28 -26.85 27.69
CA ASP A 480 -55.91 -27.29 26.42
C ASP A 480 -55.53 -26.29 25.29
N GLY A 481 -55.00 -26.63 24.12
CA GLY A 481 -54.68 -27.88 23.46
C GLY A 481 -54.09 -27.54 22.07
N GLY A 482 -53.69 -28.56 21.30
CA GLY A 482 -53.62 -28.44 19.83
C GLY A 482 -52.25 -28.55 19.16
N VAL A 483 -51.90 -29.77 18.81
CA VAL A 483 -50.70 -30.25 18.11
C VAL A 483 -50.79 -30.08 16.57
N ARG A 484 -49.75 -29.46 15.95
CA ARG A 484 -49.02 -29.75 14.66
C ARG A 484 -49.80 -30.11 13.35
N PRO A 485 -49.14 -30.37 12.18
CA PRO A 485 -47.76 -30.09 11.70
C PRO A 485 -47.67 -29.48 10.27
N ARG A 486 -46.42 -29.08 9.93
CA ARG A 486 -45.69 -29.20 8.65
C ARG A 486 -46.47 -29.64 7.38
N GLN A 487 -46.32 -28.83 6.33
CA GLN A 487 -45.63 -29.23 5.08
C GLN A 487 -44.51 -28.24 4.79
#